data_AF-A0A9X2K9I0-F1
#
_entry.id   AF-A0A9X2K9I0-F1
#
_cell.length_a   1.000
_cell.length_b   1.000
_cell.length_c   1.000
_cell.angle_alpha   90.00
_cell.angle_beta   90.00
_cell.angle_gamma   90.00
#
_symmetry.space_group_name_H-M   'P 1'
#
loop_
_entity.id
_entity.type
_entity.pdbx_description
1 polymer ?
#
loop_
_entity_poly.entity_id
_entity_poly.type
_entity_poly.pdbx_seq_one_letter_code
_entity_poly.pdbx_strand_id
1 'polypeptide(L)' 'MTREPAMTAAYDELLAAARATVAAAALGDPEPLAILASYLAEHGQLPPDGARPAQLLALAAPARAGVA' A
#
# COMPACT_ATOMS: atom_id res chain seq x y z
N MET A 1 -16.28 21.33 1.07
CA MET A 1 -16.02 20.09 0.30
C MET A 1 -15.11 19.23 1.15
N THR A 2 -15.69 18.59 2.16
CA THR A 2 -14.96 17.85 3.21
C THR A 2 -14.59 16.49 2.63
N ARG A 3 -13.30 16.15 2.62
CA ARG A 3 -12.80 14.84 2.19
C ARG A 3 -13.57 13.76 2.95
N GLU A 4 -14.16 12.80 2.24
CA GLU A 4 -15.10 11.86 2.82
C GLU A 4 -14.43 10.99 3.89
N PRO A 5 -15.01 10.85 5.10
CA PRO A 5 -14.38 10.17 6.25
C PRO A 5 -13.98 8.72 5.96
N ALA A 6 -14.65 8.07 5.01
CA ALA A 6 -14.34 6.72 4.56
C ALA A 6 -12.98 6.61 3.83
N MET A 7 -12.57 7.62 3.07
CA MET A 7 -11.24 7.61 2.42
C MET A 7 -10.10 7.77 3.42
N THR A 8 -10.33 8.53 4.50
CA THR A 8 -9.34 8.71 5.56
C THR A 8 -9.14 7.41 6.33
N ALA A 9 -10.23 6.70 6.67
CA ALA A 9 -10.17 5.43 7.38
C ALA A 9 -9.40 4.36 6.59
N ALA A 10 -9.72 4.17 5.31
CA ALA A 10 -9.01 3.20 4.47
C ALA A 10 -7.51 3.52 4.33
N TYR A 11 -7.15 4.80 4.25
CA TYR A 11 -5.74 5.20 4.22
C TYR A 11 -5.01 4.91 5.54
N ASP A 12 -5.65 5.19 6.67
CA ASP A 12 -5.08 4.93 7.98
C ASP A 12 -4.86 3.43 8.22
N GLU A 13 -5.78 2.58 7.78
CA GLU A 13 -5.65 1.12 7.85
C GLU A 13 -4.50 0.61 6.96
N LEU A 14 -4.40 1.07 5.72
CA LEU A 14 -3.28 0.74 4.83
C LEU A 14 -1.93 1.14 5.45
N LEU A 15 -1.86 2.35 6.02
CA LEU A 15 -0.65 2.84 6.68
C LEU A 15 -0.31 2.01 7.92
N ALA A 16 -1.30 1.56 8.69
CA ALA A 16 -1.10 0.67 9.81
C ALA A 16 -0.55 -0.69 9.36
N ALA A 17 -1.12 -1.31 8.33
CA ALA A 17 -0.64 -2.58 7.77
C ALA A 17 0.80 -2.48 7.24
N ALA A 18 1.13 -1.38 6.55
CA ALA A 18 2.48 -1.11 6.09
C ALA A 18 3.49 -0.95 7.25
N ARG A 19 3.12 -0.22 8.31
CA ARG A 19 3.97 -0.07 9.51
C ARG A 19 4.19 -1.39 10.24
N ALA A 20 3.15 -2.21 10.38
CA ALA A 20 3.24 -3.52 11.00
C ALA A 20 4.17 -4.46 10.21
N THR A 21 4.09 -4.43 8.87
CA THR A 21 4.98 -5.17 7.97
C THR A 21 6.45 -4.79 8.16
N VAL A 22 6.75 -3.49 8.26
CA VAL A 22 8.12 -3.00 8.52
C VAL A 22 8.62 -3.45 9.90
N ALA A 23 7.77 -3.41 10.92
CA ALA A 23 8.12 -3.88 12.26
C ALA A 23 8.39 -5.40 12.28
N ALA A 24 7.58 -6.21 11.59
CA ALA A 24 7.79 -7.65 11.46
C ALA A 24 9.14 -7.95 10.78
N ALA A 25 9.47 -7.24 9.70
CA ALA A 25 10.76 -7.38 9.03
C ALA A 25 11.94 -7.02 9.96
N ALA A 26 11.81 -5.96 10.75
CA ALA A 26 12.85 -5.54 11.70
C ALA A 26 13.06 -6.57 12.83
N LEU A 27 12.03 -7.35 13.17
CA LEU A 27 12.09 -8.41 14.18
C LEU A 27 12.56 -9.77 13.60
N GLY A 28 12.80 -9.86 12.30
CA GLY A 28 13.20 -11.11 11.64
C GLY A 28 12.05 -12.11 11.47
N ASP A 29 10.81 -11.63 11.39
CA ASP A 29 9.67 -12.47 11.01
C ASP A 29 9.96 -13.17 9.65
N PRO A 30 9.68 -14.48 9.51
CA PRO A 30 9.93 -15.20 8.26
C PRO A 30 9.02 -14.74 7.10
N GLU A 31 7.85 -14.17 7.39
CA GLU A 31 6.83 -13.77 6.40
C GLU A 31 6.33 -12.35 6.66
N PRO A 32 7.21 -11.33 6.65
CA PRO A 32 6.85 -9.97 7.09
C PRO A 32 5.80 -9.33 6.17
N LEU A 33 5.77 -9.72 4.89
CA LEU A 33 4.83 -9.22 3.89
C LEU A 33 3.41 -9.80 4.05
N ALA A 34 3.20 -10.85 4.85
CA ALA A 34 1.90 -11.50 4.99
C ALA A 34 0.81 -10.53 5.49
N ILE A 35 1.18 -9.58 6.36
CA ILE A 35 0.27 -8.58 6.92
C ILE A 35 -0.24 -7.65 5.80
N LEU A 36 0.67 -7.06 5.02
CA LEU A 36 0.31 -6.16 3.93
C LEU A 36 -0.38 -6.90 2.79
N ALA A 37 0.07 -8.12 2.45
CA ALA A 37 -0.55 -8.93 1.40
C ALA A 37 -2.00 -9.29 1.74
N SER A 38 -2.28 -9.66 2.99
CA SER A 38 -3.64 -9.93 3.47
C SER A 38 -4.53 -8.70 3.35
N TYR A 39 -4.06 -7.54 3.83
CA TYR A 39 -4.81 -6.28 3.73
C TYR A 39 -5.14 -5.93 2.27
N LEU A 40 -4.15 -6.01 1.37
CA LEU A 40 -4.35 -5.74 -0.05
C LEU A 40 -5.32 -6.74 -0.69
N ALA A 41 -5.30 -8.02 -0.28
CA ALA A 41 -6.22 -9.03 -0.78
C ALA A 41 -7.67 -8.72 -0.40
N GLU A 42 -7.91 -8.39 0.87
CA GLU A 42 -9.24 -8.04 1.39
C GLU A 42 -9.84 -6.81 0.67
N HIS A 43 -8.99 -5.92 0.18
CA HIS A 43 -9.40 -4.72 -0.55
C HIS A 43 -9.35 -4.86 -2.08
N GLY A 44 -9.02 -6.05 -2.61
CA GLY A 44 -8.91 -6.30 -4.06
C GLY A 44 -7.76 -5.54 -4.75
N GLN A 45 -6.71 -5.22 -3.99
CA GLN A 45 -5.57 -4.40 -4.40
C GLN A 45 -4.25 -5.18 -4.53
N LEU A 46 -4.29 -6.52 -4.47
CA LEU A 46 -3.10 -7.32 -4.74
C LEU A 46 -2.60 -7.06 -6.16
N PRO A 47 -1.28 -6.83 -6.35
CA PRO A 47 -0.72 -6.76 -7.69
C PRO A 47 -0.99 -8.04 -8.47
N PRO A 48 -1.24 -7.96 -9.79
CA PRO A 48 -1.40 -9.15 -10.61
C PRO A 48 -0.10 -9.96 -10.66
N ASP A 49 -0.22 -11.26 -10.89
CA ASP A 49 0.93 -12.16 -11.01
C ASP A 49 1.92 -11.65 -12.07
N GLY A 50 3.20 -11.65 -11.72
CA GLY A 50 4.28 -11.16 -12.60
C GLY A 50 4.37 -9.64 -12.71
N ALA A 51 3.55 -8.87 -11.98
CA ALA A 51 3.71 -7.42 -11.89
C ALA A 51 5.11 -7.05 -11.37
N ARG A 52 5.77 -6.11 -12.04
CA ARG A 52 7.09 -5.63 -11.63
C ARG A 52 6.94 -4.44 -10.69
N PRO A 53 7.66 -4.38 -9.55
CA PRO A 53 7.60 -3.25 -8.63
C PRO A 53 7.82 -1.89 -9.30
N ALA A 54 8.77 -1.79 -10.24
CA ALA A 54 9.03 -0.56 -10.97
C ALA A 54 7.84 -0.08 -11.81
N GLN A 55 7.06 -1.00 -12.38
CA GLN A 55 5.85 -0.66 -13.15
C GLN A 55 4.73 -0.17 -12.22
N LEU A 56 4.53 -0.84 -11.08
CA LEU A 56 3.55 -0.45 -10.08
C LEU A 56 3.86 0.95 -9.51
N LEU A 57 5.14 1.23 -9.22
CA LEU A 57 5.58 2.54 -8.75
C LEU A 57 5.40 3.63 -9.81
N ALA A 58 5.64 3.32 -11.08
CA ALA A 58 5.43 4.26 -12.18
C ALA A 58 3.94 4.65 -12.36
N LEU A 59 3.01 3.73 -12.07
CA LEU A 59 1.56 4.00 -12.09
C LEU A 59 1.10 4.87 -10.92
N ALA A 60 1.78 4.77 -9.77
CA ALA A 60 1.45 5.53 -8.56
C ALA A 60 1.98 6.97 -8.59
N ALA A 61 2.95 7.29 -9.46
CA ALA A 61 3.40 8.65 -9.64
C ALA A 61 2.21 9.48 -10.17
N PRO A 62 1.66 10.43 -9.40
CA PRO A 62 0.76 11.40 -10.00
C PRO A 62 1.53 12.07 -11.14
N ALA A 63 0.80 12.47 -12.19
CA ALA A 63 1.30 13.41 -13.18
C ALA A 63 1.95 14.62 -12.47
N ARG A 64 3.25 14.53 -12.17
CA ARG A 64 4.08 15.64 -11.68
C ARG A 64 4.45 16.58 -12.83
N ALA A 65 3.77 16.45 -13.97
CA ALA A 65 3.76 17.43 -15.03
C ALA A 65 2.56 18.37 -14.79
N GLY A 66 2.80 19.48 -14.09
CA GLY A 66 1.77 20.48 -13.86
C GLY A 66 2.03 21.46 -12.70
N VAL A 67 3.28 21.85 -12.48
CA VAL A 67 3.58 23.14 -11.84
C VAL A 67 4.51 23.88 -12.79
N ALA A 68 3.90 24.64 -13.69
CA ALA A 68 4.52 25.71 -14.47
C ALA A 68 3.75 26.99 -14.14
#